data_AF-A0A919NDZ6-F1
#
_entry.id   AF-A0A919NDZ6-F1
#
_cell.length_a   1.000
_cell.length_b   1.000
_cell.length_c   1.000
_cell.angle_alpha   90.00
_cell.angle_beta   90.00
_cell.angle_gamma   90.00
#
_symmetry.space_group_name_H-M   'P 1'
#
loop_
_entity.id
_entity.type
_entity.pdbx_description
1 polymer ?
#
loop_
_entity_poly.entity_id
_entity_poly.type
_entity_poly.pdbx_seq_one_letter_code
_entity_poly.pdbx_strand_id
1 'polypeptide(L)'
;MIAEVTLDDGGCLAIGLGREISVLSYVGASKMPPYFSSQGAARARDGEGVVFHYYGHLSEFPPSAAVPIVEAIDVLRYFCEHGKLSPLMNWVEV
;
A
#
# COMPACT_ATOMS: atom_id res chain seq x y z
N MET A 1 -11.83 1.31 2.91
CA MET A 1 -11.72 2.54 2.10
C MET A 1 -10.27 2.68 1.67
N ILE A 2 -9.96 3.20 0.49
CA ILE A 2 -8.58 3.55 0.11
C ILE A 2 -8.43 5.07 0.11
N ALA A 3 -7.32 5.55 0.66
CA ALA A 3 -6.89 6.95 0.57
C ALA A 3 -5.53 7.01 -0.12
N GLU A 4 -5.20 8.16 -0.70
CA GLU A 4 -3.94 8.36 -1.41
C GLU A 4 -3.26 9.67 -0.99
N VAL A 5 -1.92 9.64 -0.98
CA VAL A 5 -1.07 10.82 -0.82
C VAL A 5 -0.24 10.96 -2.08
N THR A 6 -0.35 12.10 -2.75
CA THR A 6 0.46 12.45 -3.91
C THR A 6 1.41 13.57 -3.52
N LEU A 7 2.70 13.38 -3.79
CA LEU A 7 3.75 14.38 -3.62
C LEU A 7 3.79 15.33 -4.81
N ASP A 8 4.51 16.45 -4.66
CA ASP A 8 4.66 17.47 -5.71
C ASP A 8 5.35 16.92 -6.98
N ASP A 9 6.21 15.91 -6.84
CA ASP A 9 6.85 15.22 -7.96
C ASP A 9 5.91 14.26 -8.70
N GLY A 10 4.71 14.04 -8.17
CA GLY A 10 3.71 13.12 -8.71
C GLY A 10 3.81 11.69 -8.19
N GLY A 11 4.77 11.35 -7.31
CA GLY A 11 4.80 10.08 -6.61
C GLY A 11 3.55 9.91 -5.75
N CYS A 12 2.88 8.76 -5.84
CA CYS A 12 1.63 8.51 -5.14
C CYS A 12 1.72 7.23 -4.31
N LEU A 13 1.35 7.32 -3.03
CA LEU A 13 1.20 6.19 -2.13
C LEU A 13 -0.26 6.08 -1.69
N ALA A 14 -0.88 4.95 -2.01
CA ALA A 14 -2.23 4.58 -1.57
C ALA A 14 -2.18 3.66 -0.35
N ILE A 15 -3.17 3.80 0.53
CA ILE A 15 -3.32 3.03 1.78
C ILE A 15 -4.76 2.55 1.96
N GLY A 16 -4.92 1.27 2.30
CA GLY A 16 -6.20 0.71 2.74
C GLY A 16 -6.51 1.06 4.21
N LEU A 17 -7.69 1.63 4.47
CA LEU A 17 -8.15 2.10 5.77
C LEU A 17 -9.47 1.44 6.20
N GLY A 18 -9.71 1.47 7.52
CA GLY A 18 -10.95 1.00 8.16
C GLY A 18 -10.91 -0.44 8.66
N ARG A 19 -9.73 -1.05 8.73
CA ARG A 19 -9.48 -2.43 9.22
C ARG A 19 -8.20 -2.44 10.05
N GLU A 20 -7.97 -3.52 10.81
CA GLU A 20 -6.72 -3.73 11.56
C GLU A 20 -5.51 -4.05 10.65
N ILE A 21 -5.80 -4.40 9.39
CA ILE A 21 -4.81 -4.62 8.34
C ILE A 21 -4.98 -3.57 7.24
N SER A 22 -3.89 -3.32 6.52
CA SER A 22 -3.81 -2.40 5.39
C SER A 22 -3.06 -3.05 4.22
N VAL A 23 -3.23 -2.48 3.04
CA VAL A 23 -2.38 -2.72 1.88
C VAL A 23 -1.90 -1.37 1.39
N LEU A 24 -0.60 -1.26 1.12
CA LEU A 24 0.01 -0.07 0.54
C LEU A 24 0.32 -0.33 -0.92
N SER A 25 0.07 0.65 -1.79
CA SER A 25 0.43 0.57 -3.21
C SER A 25 1.07 1.88 -3.65
N TYR A 26 2.21 1.80 -4.31
CA TYR A 26 2.99 2.95 -4.74
C TYR A 26 3.12 3.00 -6.25
N VAL A 27 2.87 4.19 -6.80
CA VAL A 27 3.07 4.54 -8.20
C VAL A 27 4.06 5.71 -8.26
N GLY A 28 5.19 5.50 -8.91
CA GLY A 28 6.21 6.54 -9.08
C GLY A 28 5.72 7.74 -9.90
N ALA A 29 6.45 8.84 -9.79
CA ALA A 29 6.19 10.10 -10.49
C ALA A 29 5.93 9.95 -12.00
N SER A 30 6.66 9.05 -12.66
CA SER A 30 6.53 8.79 -14.10
C SER A 30 5.19 8.17 -14.51
N LYS A 31 4.44 7.62 -13.55
CA LYS A 31 3.25 6.79 -13.78
C LYS A 31 3.50 5.58 -14.69
N MET A 32 4.77 5.19 -14.82
CA MET A 32 5.21 4.00 -15.54
C MET A 32 5.77 2.99 -14.54
N PRO A 33 5.72 1.68 -14.84
CA PRO A 33 6.36 0.67 -14.01
C PRO A 33 7.83 0.98 -13.75
N PRO A 34 8.40 0.51 -12.61
CA PRO A 34 7.79 -0.44 -11.66
C PRO A 34 6.76 0.19 -10.71
N TYR A 35 5.69 -0.55 -10.41
CA TYR A 35 4.76 -0.26 -9.32
C TYR A 35 5.04 -1.19 -8.16
N PHE A 36 4.74 -0.76 -6.94
CA PHE A 36 5.08 -1.53 -5.76
C PHE A 36 3.87 -1.74 -4.86
N SER A 37 3.80 -2.91 -4.24
CA SER A 37 2.85 -3.23 -3.17
C SER A 37 3.61 -3.57 -1.88
N SER A 38 2.99 -3.30 -0.72
CA SER A 38 3.48 -3.85 0.55
C SER A 38 3.53 -5.37 0.48
N GLN A 39 4.49 -5.96 1.18
CA GLN A 39 4.66 -7.39 1.34
C GLN A 39 4.60 -7.74 2.83
N GLY A 40 3.47 -8.30 3.25
CA GLY A 40 3.23 -8.81 4.60
C GLY A 40 3.82 -10.19 4.84
N ALA A 41 3.68 -10.65 6.09
CA ALA A 41 4.18 -11.95 6.54
C ALA A 41 3.30 -13.13 6.09
N ALA A 42 2.03 -12.89 5.80
CA ALA A 42 1.11 -13.93 5.32
C ALA A 42 1.55 -14.42 3.93
N ARG A 43 1.47 -15.74 3.71
CA ARG A 43 1.67 -16.32 2.38
C ARG A 43 0.37 -16.24 1.60
N ALA A 44 0.48 -16.20 0.27
CA ALA A 44 -0.69 -16.21 -0.63
C ALA A 44 -1.65 -17.42 -0.44
N ARG A 45 -1.23 -18.43 0.35
CA ARG A 45 -2.00 -19.64 0.64
C ARG A 45 -2.77 -19.59 1.97
N ASP A 46 -2.62 -18.50 2.72
CA ASP A 46 -3.03 -18.43 4.14
C ASP A 46 -4.44 -17.83 4.36
N GLY A 47 -5.21 -17.49 3.32
CA GLY A 47 -6.57 -17.00 3.51
C GLY A 47 -7.24 -16.35 2.29
N GLU A 48 -8.45 -15.83 2.50
CA GLU A 48 -9.23 -15.07 1.52
C GLU A 48 -8.61 -13.68 1.23
N GLY A 49 -8.85 -13.17 0.01
CA GLY A 49 -8.33 -11.89 -0.46
C GLY A 49 -8.70 -10.71 0.44
N VAL A 50 -7.83 -9.70 0.45
CA VAL A 50 -8.02 -8.49 1.25
C VAL A 50 -8.75 -7.47 0.38
N VAL A 51 -9.98 -7.15 0.74
CA VAL A 51 -10.81 -6.23 -0.05
C VAL A 51 -10.94 -4.87 0.63
N PHE A 52 -10.82 -3.80 -0.16
CA PHE A 52 -11.12 -2.42 0.21
C PHE A 52 -12.02 -1.76 -0.84
N HIS A 53 -12.87 -0.82 -0.41
CA HIS A 53 -13.61 0.04 -1.34
C HIS A 53 -12.77 1.21 -1.84
N TYR A 54 -12.79 1.45 -3.15
CA TYR A 54 -12.18 2.60 -3.82
C TYR A 54 -13.09 3.13 -4.93
N TYR A 55 -13.45 4.42 -4.89
CA TYR A 55 -14.39 5.05 -5.83
C TYR A 55 -15.69 4.25 -6.10
N GLY A 56 -16.26 3.65 -5.05
CA GLY A 56 -17.49 2.85 -5.15
C GLY A 56 -17.30 1.42 -5.66
N HIS A 57 -16.09 1.03 -6.03
CA HIS A 57 -15.74 -0.31 -6.47
C HIS A 57 -14.98 -1.09 -5.39
N LEU A 58 -15.04 -2.42 -5.46
CA LEU A 58 -14.21 -3.31 -4.65
C LEU A 58 -12.85 -3.49 -5.32
N SER A 59 -11.79 -3.27 -4.56
CA SER A 59 -10.41 -3.57 -4.94
C SER A 59 -9.93 -4.72 -4.07
N GLU A 60 -9.56 -5.83 -4.72
CA GLU A 60 -9.07 -7.04 -4.08
C GLU A 60 -7.54 -7.11 -4.17
N PHE A 61 -6.91 -7.51 -3.07
CA PHE A 61 -5.47 -7.66 -2.94
C PHE A 61 -5.14 -9.06 -2.42
N PRO A 62 -3.97 -9.62 -2.78
CA PRO A 62 -3.57 -10.91 -2.24
C PRO A 62 -3.34 -10.82 -0.73
N PRO A 63 -3.58 -11.90 0.04
CA PRO A 63 -3.31 -11.92 1.48
C PRO A 63 -1.87 -11.55 1.82
N SER A 64 -0.93 -11.87 0.94
CA SER A 64 0.48 -11.57 1.10
C SER A 64 0.82 -10.08 1.02
N ALA A 65 -0.10 -9.23 0.57
CA ALA A 65 0.09 -7.79 0.58
C ALA A 65 -0.33 -7.12 1.90
N ALA A 66 -1.08 -7.82 2.76
CA ALA A 66 -1.61 -7.25 3.98
C ALA A 66 -0.55 -7.09 5.07
N VAL A 67 -0.51 -5.90 5.64
CA VAL A 67 0.35 -5.51 6.76
C VAL A 67 -0.50 -4.94 7.90
N PRO A 68 -0.03 -4.98 9.16
CA PRO A 68 -0.72 -4.30 10.26
C PRO A 68 -0.93 -2.80 9.97
N ILE A 69 -2.10 -2.26 10.31
CA ILE A 69 -2.42 -0.85 10.05
C ILE A 69 -1.43 0.12 10.73
N VAL A 70 -0.90 -0.24 11.90
CA VAL A 70 0.09 0.57 12.62
C VAL A 70 1.38 0.73 11.82
N GLU A 71 1.87 -0.35 11.21
CA GLU A 71 3.05 -0.31 10.33
C GLU A 71 2.77 0.49 9.07
N ALA A 72 1.58 0.33 8.48
CA ALA A 72 1.19 1.07 7.28
C ALA A 72 1.13 2.59 7.52
N ILE A 73 0.63 3.02 8.70
CA ILE A 73 0.60 4.44 9.09
C ILE A 73 2.02 5.00 9.24
N ASP A 74 2.94 4.25 9.85
CA ASP A 74 4.32 4.71 10.02
C ASP A 74 5.06 4.82 8.68
N VAL A 75 4.78 3.91 7.74
CA VAL A 75 5.28 3.99 6.36
C VAL A 75 4.70 5.19 5.62
N LEU A 76 3.41 5.48 5.79
CA LEU A 76 2.77 6.65 5.19
C LEU A 76 3.39 7.95 5.71
N ARG A 77 3.63 8.06 7.02
CA ARG A 77 4.33 9.20 7.63
C ARG A 77 5.71 9.38 7.03
N TYR A 78 6.49 8.30 6.96
CA TYR A 78 7.82 8.33 6.35
C TYR A 78 7.77 8.84 4.91
N PHE A 79 6.80 8.39 4.10
CA PHE A 79 6.61 8.83 2.73
C PHE A 79 6.31 10.34 2.65
N CYS A 80 5.42 10.86 3.50
CA CYS A 80 5.13 12.29 3.58
C CYS A 80 6.36 13.12 3.98
N GLU A 81 7.19 12.61 4.90
CA GLU A 81 8.35 13.33 5.43
C GLU A 81 9.56 13.31 4.48
N HIS A 82 9.79 12.19 3.79
CA HIS A 82 11.04 11.94 3.05
C HIS A 82 10.85 11.86 1.54
N GLY A 83 9.61 11.78 1.07
CA GLY A 83 9.27 11.61 -0.35
C GLY A 83 9.73 10.28 -0.95
N LYS A 84 9.92 9.24 -0.12
CA LYS A 84 10.51 7.95 -0.53
C LYS A 84 9.80 6.78 0.13
N LEU A 85 9.88 5.60 -0.49
CA LEU A 85 9.41 4.36 0.13
C LEU A 85 10.19 4.07 1.42
N SER A 86 9.46 3.70 2.47
CA SER A 86 10.06 3.37 3.77
C SER A 86 10.90 2.09 3.68
N PRO A 87 12.14 2.07 4.21
CA PRO A 87 12.97 0.87 4.28
C PRO A 87 12.51 -0.12 5.35
N LEU A 88 11.56 0.27 6.22
CA LEU A 88 10.98 -0.61 7.24
C LEU A 88 9.89 -1.53 6.67
N MET A 89 9.49 -1.30 5.42
CA MET A 89 8.48 -2.08 4.73
C MET A 89 9.15 -2.91 3.63
N ASN A 90 8.74 -4.16 3.51
CA ASN A 90 9.10 -4.97 2.36
C ASN A 90 8.18 -4.58 1.19
N TRP A 91 8.79 -4.32 0.04
CA TRP A 91 8.09 -3.95 -1.18
C TRP A 91 8.29 -5.02 -2.24
N VAL A 92 7.23 -5.33 -2.97
CA VAL A 92 7.26 -6.23 -4.12
C VAL A 92 6.77 -5.47 -5.35
N GLU A 93 7.44 -5.67 -6.49
CA GLU A 93 7.00 -5.15 -7.78
C GLU A 93 5.76 -5.91 -8.26
N VAL A 94 4.77 -5.20 -8.82
CA VAL A 94 3.48 -5.74 -9.28
C VAL A 94 3.14 -5.36 -10.71
#